data_AF-A0A8B6D150-F1
#
_entry.id   AF-A0A8B6D150-F1
#
_cell.length_a   1.000
_cell.length_b   1.000
_cell.length_c   1.000
_cell.angle_alpha   90.00
_cell.angle_beta   90.00
_cell.angle_gamma   90.00
#
_symmetry.space_group_name_H-M   'P 1'
#
loop_
_entity.id
_entity.type
_entity.pdbx_description
1 polymer ?
#
loop_
_entity_poly.entity_id
_entity_poly.type
_entity_poly.pdbx_seq_one_letter_code
_entity_poly.pdbx_strand_id
1 'polypeptide(L)'
;MAGKQTVNINTASIEELMTLKDIGQKRAQLIVAERSKLGTLTAETLKAIEGIPSNIWDPIIFMGKVVFEEQLDTKETEIGKSVQQDNQQVTTENKELVTKQQDKLDQQQDQLQQQQDQLQQQEKVIEDYKTKLMIADQDKRNQFSKM
;
A
#
# COMPACT_ATOMS: atom_id res chain seq x y z
N MET A 1 10.06 33.20 7.65
CA MET A 1 9.79 31.75 7.56
C MET A 1 10.15 31.30 6.15
N ALA A 2 11.30 30.63 5.96
CA ALA A 2 11.68 30.12 4.65
C ALA A 2 11.23 28.66 4.56
N GLY A 3 10.12 28.42 3.85
CA GLY A 3 9.67 27.07 3.54
C GLY A 3 10.80 26.30 2.86
N LYS A 4 11.11 25.11 3.38
CA LYS A 4 12.08 24.18 2.79
C LYS A 4 11.52 23.74 1.43
N GLN A 5 11.87 24.44 0.35
CA GLN A 5 11.49 24.05 -1.00
C GLN A 5 12.31 22.83 -1.39
N THR A 6 11.67 21.68 -1.37
CA THR A 6 12.18 20.43 -1.93
C THR A 6 11.79 20.37 -3.40
N VAL A 7 12.78 20.21 -4.27
CA VAL A 7 12.56 20.11 -5.72
C VAL A 7 12.61 18.63 -6.10
N ASN A 8 11.56 18.15 -6.76
CA ASN A 8 11.52 16.79 -7.28
C ASN A 8 12.16 16.75 -8.67
N ILE A 9 13.30 16.05 -8.85
CA ILE A 9 14.04 16.07 -10.13
C ILE A 9 13.23 15.48 -11.29
N ASN A 10 12.35 14.52 -11.01
CA ASN A 10 11.58 13.83 -12.03
C ASN A 10 10.43 14.70 -12.54
N THR A 11 9.78 15.47 -11.67
CA THR A 11 8.60 16.28 -12.00
C THR A 11 8.88 17.78 -12.12
N ALA A 12 10.00 18.27 -11.62
CA ALA A 12 10.30 19.70 -11.57
C ALA A 12 10.41 20.33 -12.96
N SER A 13 9.98 21.58 -13.00
CA SER A 13 10.15 22.49 -14.13
C SER A 13 11.59 23.02 -14.19
N ILE A 14 11.99 23.55 -15.34
CA ILE A 14 13.33 24.16 -15.51
C ILE A 14 13.56 25.26 -14.47
N GLU A 15 12.53 26.08 -14.21
CA GLU A 15 12.58 27.17 -13.22
C GLU A 15 12.81 26.65 -11.81
N GLU A 16 12.13 25.57 -11.42
CA GLU A 16 12.28 24.92 -10.11
C GLU A 16 13.68 24.31 -9.96
N LEU A 17 14.19 23.65 -10.99
CA LEU A 17 15.57 23.15 -11.02
C LEU A 17 16.58 24.29 -10.90
N MET A 18 16.30 25.45 -11.50
CA MET A 18 17.15 26.65 -11.40
C MET A 18 17.13 27.32 -10.02
N THR A 19 16.17 26.99 -9.15
CA THR A 19 16.21 27.43 -7.74
C THR A 19 17.28 26.70 -6.93
N LEU A 20 17.76 25.56 -7.43
CA LEU A 20 18.82 24.80 -6.79
C LEU A 20 20.15 25.53 -6.94
N LYS A 21 20.87 25.63 -5.82
CA LYS A 21 22.19 26.26 -5.78
C LYS A 21 23.12 25.55 -6.77
N ASP A 22 23.82 26.32 -7.60
CA ASP A 22 24.74 25.81 -8.62
C ASP A 22 24.07 25.02 -9.77
N ILE A 23 22.74 25.06 -9.90
CA ILE A 23 22.00 24.56 -11.08
C ILE A 23 21.49 25.75 -11.90
N GLY A 24 22.13 25.99 -13.04
CA GLY A 24 21.68 26.99 -14.02
C GLY A 24 20.86 26.38 -15.15
N GLN A 25 20.35 27.24 -16.04
CA GLN A 25 19.52 26.85 -17.18
C GLN A 25 20.10 25.69 -18.02
N LYS A 26 21.41 25.73 -18.33
CA LYS A 26 22.07 24.65 -19.09
C LYS A 26 21.98 23.29 -18.39
N ARG A 27 22.16 23.26 -17.06
CA ARG A 27 22.11 22.03 -16.26
C ARG A 27 20.68 21.54 -16.08
N ALA A 28 19.74 22.46 -15.84
CA ALA A 28 18.31 22.16 -15.81
C ALA A 28 17.83 21.49 -17.11
N GLN A 29 18.27 22.01 -18.28
CA GLN A 29 17.96 21.40 -19.57
C GLN A 29 18.56 19.99 -19.73
N LEU A 30 19.78 19.76 -19.26
CA LEU A 30 20.40 18.43 -19.29
C LEU A 30 19.60 17.42 -18.46
N ILE A 31 19.16 17.80 -17.26
CA ILE A 31 18.33 16.95 -16.39
C ILE A 31 17.01 16.59 -17.10
N VAL A 32 16.36 17.56 -17.74
CA VAL A 32 15.13 17.33 -18.51
C VAL A 32 15.37 16.41 -19.72
N ALA A 33 16.53 16.53 -20.38
CA ALA A 33 16.91 15.67 -21.49
C ALA A 33 17.19 14.24 -21.00
N GLU A 34 17.91 14.09 -19.89
CA GLU A 34 18.25 12.78 -19.33
C GLU A 34 17.00 12.06 -18.78
N ARG A 35 16.07 12.75 -18.12
CA ARG A 35 14.77 12.13 -17.75
C ARG A 35 13.94 11.76 -18.97
N SER A 36 14.06 12.49 -20.08
CA SER A 36 13.35 12.13 -21.32
C SER A 36 13.92 10.85 -21.96
N LYS A 37 15.21 10.56 -21.73
CA LYS A 37 15.88 9.34 -22.21
C LYS A 37 15.69 8.15 -21.26
N LEU A 38 15.84 8.37 -19.96
CA LEU A 38 15.84 7.32 -18.93
C LEU A 38 14.47 7.12 -18.25
N GLY A 39 13.56 8.07 -18.40
CA GLY A 39 12.26 8.09 -17.72
C GLY A 39 12.38 8.62 -16.28
N THR A 40 12.98 7.81 -15.41
CA THR A 40 13.15 8.12 -13.98
C THR A 40 14.63 8.35 -13.68
N LEU A 41 14.95 9.52 -13.14
CA LEU A 41 16.28 9.82 -12.63
C LEU A 41 16.36 9.41 -11.16
N THR A 42 17.42 8.68 -10.83
CA THR A 42 17.83 8.37 -9.46
C THR A 42 19.01 9.26 -9.07
N ALA A 43 19.39 9.25 -7.79
CA ALA A 43 20.57 9.96 -7.32
C ALA A 43 21.84 9.52 -8.06
N GLU A 44 21.92 8.26 -8.49
CA GLU A 44 23.07 7.70 -9.21
C GLU A 44 23.10 8.19 -10.65
N THR A 45 21.98 8.13 -11.38
CA THR A 45 21.93 8.61 -12.77
C THR A 45 22.17 10.11 -12.84
N LEU A 46 21.71 10.85 -11.82
CA LEU A 46 21.93 12.29 -11.72
C LEU A 46 23.41 12.66 -11.58
N LYS A 47 24.18 11.83 -10.85
CA LYS A 47 25.64 11.94 -10.71
C LYS A 47 26.38 11.49 -11.98
N ALA A 48 25.74 10.68 -12.82
CA ALA A 48 26.30 10.19 -14.08
C ALA A 48 26.03 11.13 -15.28
N ILE A 49 25.24 12.20 -15.11
CA ILE A 49 24.95 13.15 -16.19
C ILE A 49 26.23 13.87 -16.62
N GLU A 50 26.62 13.66 -17.86
CA GLU A 50 27.74 14.36 -18.48
C GLU A 50 27.49 15.88 -18.46
N GLY A 51 28.38 16.62 -17.79
CA GLY A 51 28.29 18.08 -17.65
C GLY A 51 27.81 18.58 -16.28
N ILE A 52 27.43 17.70 -15.35
CA ILE A 52 27.13 18.07 -13.97
C ILE A 52 27.96 17.23 -13.00
N PRO A 53 28.99 17.79 -12.34
CA PRO A 53 29.79 17.04 -11.39
C PRO A 53 28.98 16.66 -10.15
N SER A 54 29.19 15.44 -9.65
CA SER A 54 28.51 14.87 -8.47
C SER A 54 28.60 15.75 -7.23
N ASN A 55 29.67 16.52 -7.09
CA ASN A 55 29.89 17.45 -5.97
C ASN A 55 28.82 18.57 -5.86
N ILE A 56 28.07 18.84 -6.93
CA ILE A 56 26.93 19.77 -6.88
C ILE A 56 25.72 19.07 -6.26
N TRP A 57 25.51 17.79 -6.58
CA TRP A 57 24.35 17.03 -6.14
C TRP A 57 24.46 16.58 -4.70
N ASP A 58 25.63 16.11 -4.27
CA ASP A 58 25.89 15.63 -2.91
C ASP A 58 25.38 16.59 -1.81
N PRO A 59 25.71 17.90 -1.80
CA PRO A 59 25.22 18.80 -0.77
C PRO A 59 23.70 19.03 -0.84
N ILE A 60 23.11 19.10 -2.04
CA ILE A 60 21.68 19.41 -2.21
C ILE A 60 20.82 18.19 -1.82
N ILE A 61 21.30 16.99 -2.14
CA ILE A 61 20.72 15.71 -1.71
C ILE A 61 20.87 15.57 -0.19
N PHE A 62 22.06 15.81 0.36
CA PHE A 62 22.32 15.71 1.80
C PHE A 62 21.48 16.71 2.62
N MET A 63 21.27 17.92 2.10
CA MET A 63 20.38 18.92 2.71
C MET A 63 18.89 18.57 2.60
N GLY A 64 18.55 17.48 1.91
CA GLY A 64 17.17 17.05 1.66
C GLY A 64 16.39 18.11 0.89
N LYS A 65 17.05 18.81 -0.03
CA LYS A 65 16.43 19.79 -0.95
C LYS A 65 16.05 19.15 -2.28
N VAL A 66 16.53 17.94 -2.54
CA VAL A 66 16.17 17.13 -3.70
C VAL A 66 15.42 15.89 -3.25
N VAL A 67 14.31 15.60 -3.92
CA VAL A 67 13.55 14.35 -3.72
C VAL A 67 13.48 13.59 -5.04
N PHE A 68 13.68 12.28 -4.96
CA PHE A 68 13.50 11.34 -6.05
C PHE A 68 12.27 10.52 -5.69
N GLU A 69 11.09 11.10 -5.86
CA GLU A 69 9.86 10.38 -5.59
C GLU A 69 9.71 9.32 -6.68
N GLU A 70 9.81 8.07 -6.26
CA GLU A 70 9.25 6.93 -6.99
C GLU A 70 7.74 7.13 -6.99
N GLN A 71 7.17 7.27 -8.18
CA GLN A 71 5.74 7.51 -8.33
C GLN A 71 4.99 6.26 -7.84
N LEU A 72 4.36 6.34 -6.67
CA LEU A 72 3.11 5.62 -6.45
C LEU A 72 2.09 6.32 -7.33
N ASP A 73 1.58 5.62 -8.35
CA ASP A 73 0.56 6.11 -9.27
C ASP A 73 -0.64 6.71 -8.53
N THR A 74 -0.73 8.03 -8.48
CA THR A 74 -1.99 8.77 -8.37
C THR A 74 -2.13 9.68 -9.59
N LYS A 75 -2.30 9.05 -10.75
CA LYS A 75 -2.83 9.74 -11.93
C LYS A 75 -4.36 9.74 -11.89
N GLU A 76 -4.92 10.70 -11.16
CA GLU A 76 -6.24 11.21 -11.50
C GLU A 76 -6.08 12.53 -12.28
N THR A 77 -6.69 12.53 -13.47
CA THR A 77 -7.10 13.70 -14.29
C THR A 77 -6.06 14.29 -15.25
N GLU A 78 -6.21 14.36 -16.58
CA GLU A 78 -7.03 13.68 -17.61
C GLU A 78 -6.47 14.11 -19.00
N ILE A 79 -6.40 13.18 -19.95
CA ILE A 79 -6.67 13.33 -21.41
C ILE A 79 -5.70 14.15 -22.28
N GLY A 80 -5.01 13.44 -23.21
CA GLY A 80 -4.50 14.08 -24.43
C GLY A 80 -3.52 13.31 -25.32
N LYS A 81 -3.95 12.16 -25.88
CA LYS A 81 -3.43 11.53 -27.13
C LYS A 81 -2.04 10.87 -27.08
N SER A 82 -1.99 9.52 -27.00
CA SER A 82 -1.33 8.66 -28.02
C SER A 82 -1.15 7.18 -27.63
N VAL A 83 -1.29 6.76 -26.38
CA VAL A 83 -0.88 5.40 -25.97
C VAL A 83 -2.07 4.44 -25.88
N GLN A 84 -2.58 4.04 -27.04
CA GLN A 84 -3.47 2.88 -27.19
C GLN A 84 -2.63 1.78 -27.83
N GLN A 85 -2.08 0.83 -27.07
CA GLN A 85 -1.99 -0.58 -27.53
C GLN A 85 -1.50 -1.61 -26.49
N ASP A 86 -0.77 -1.24 -25.43
CA ASP A 86 -0.14 -2.25 -24.54
C ASP A 86 -0.72 -2.37 -23.11
N ASN A 87 -2.01 -2.05 -22.87
CA ASN A 87 -2.56 -1.95 -21.50
C ASN A 87 -3.84 -2.78 -21.21
N GLN A 88 -4.24 -3.71 -22.08
CA GLN A 88 -5.48 -4.49 -21.91
C GLN A 88 -5.31 -5.85 -21.21
N GLN A 89 -4.11 -6.45 -21.21
CA GLN A 89 -3.93 -7.79 -20.63
C GLN A 89 -3.74 -7.74 -19.10
N VAL A 90 -2.99 -6.75 -18.61
CA VAL A 90 -2.62 -6.62 -17.18
C VAL A 90 -3.80 -6.18 -16.29
N THR A 91 -4.83 -5.54 -16.86
CA THR A 91 -6.00 -5.06 -16.11
C THR A 91 -7.07 -6.14 -15.88
N THR A 92 -7.13 -7.17 -16.72
CA THR A 92 -8.11 -8.26 -16.61
C THR A 92 -7.67 -9.29 -15.57
N GLU A 93 -6.40 -9.73 -15.64
CA GLU A 93 -5.83 -10.71 -14.71
C GLU A 93 -5.81 -10.17 -13.27
N ASN A 94 -5.46 -8.89 -13.08
CA ASN A 94 -5.48 -8.27 -11.76
C ASN A 94 -6.91 -8.12 -11.19
N LYS A 95 -7.92 -7.83 -12.03
CA LYS A 95 -9.32 -7.81 -11.59
C LYS A 95 -9.81 -9.21 -11.20
N GLU A 96 -9.51 -10.23 -12.00
CA GLU A 96 -9.91 -11.61 -11.72
C GLU A 96 -9.23 -12.17 -10.45
N LEU A 97 -7.96 -11.80 -10.21
CA LEU A 97 -7.26 -12.16 -8.98
C LEU A 97 -7.91 -11.52 -7.75
N VAL A 98 -8.30 -10.25 -7.82
CA VAL A 98 -9.03 -9.57 -6.73
C VAL A 98 -10.38 -10.23 -6.49
N THR A 99 -11.14 -10.57 -7.53
CA THR A 99 -12.43 -11.27 -7.38
C THR A 99 -12.26 -12.65 -6.74
N LYS A 100 -11.28 -13.46 -7.20
CA LYS A 100 -11.02 -14.79 -6.60
C LYS A 100 -10.57 -14.70 -5.15
N GLN A 101 -9.79 -13.67 -4.79
CA GLN A 101 -9.39 -13.44 -3.40
C GLN A 101 -10.59 -13.06 -2.53
N GLN A 102 -11.50 -12.24 -3.06
CA GLN A 102 -12.73 -11.85 -2.39
C GLN A 102 -13.65 -13.06 -2.17
N ASP A 103 -13.96 -13.84 -3.21
CA ASP A 103 -14.75 -15.07 -3.11
C ASP A 103 -14.18 -16.07 -2.09
N LYS A 104 -12.85 -16.21 -2.03
CA LYS A 104 -12.19 -17.08 -1.06
C LYS A 104 -12.33 -16.55 0.38
N LEU A 105 -12.31 -15.23 0.57
CA LEU A 105 -12.53 -14.60 1.86
C LEU A 105 -13.97 -14.81 2.33
N ASP A 106 -14.95 -14.63 1.45
CA ASP A 106 -16.36 -14.87 1.72
C ASP A 106 -16.62 -16.35 2.07
N GLN A 107 -16.04 -17.30 1.32
CA GLN A 107 -16.12 -18.73 1.65
C GLN A 107 -15.50 -19.05 3.02
N GLN A 108 -14.38 -18.41 3.37
CA GLN A 108 -13.72 -18.62 4.64
C GLN A 108 -14.55 -18.07 5.81
N GLN A 109 -15.23 -16.94 5.61
CA GLN A 109 -16.15 -16.35 6.60
C GLN A 109 -17.37 -17.23 6.82
N ASP A 110 -17.97 -17.77 5.76
CA ASP A 110 -19.11 -18.69 5.87
C ASP A 110 -18.75 -19.96 6.64
N GLN A 111 -17.59 -20.56 6.35
CA GLN A 111 -17.08 -21.73 7.10
C GLN A 111 -16.86 -21.43 8.58
N LEU A 112 -16.30 -20.26 8.90
CA LEU A 112 -16.11 -19.81 10.29
C LEU A 112 -17.45 -19.65 11.02
N GLN A 113 -18.46 -19.08 10.35
CA GLN A 113 -19.79 -18.91 10.91
C GLN A 113 -20.45 -20.27 11.20
N GLN A 114 -20.39 -21.20 10.25
CA GLN A 114 -20.93 -22.55 10.45
C GLN A 114 -20.25 -23.28 11.61
N GLN A 115 -18.93 -23.14 11.77
CA GLN A 115 -18.21 -23.71 12.91
C GLN A 115 -18.65 -23.08 14.24
N GLN A 116 -18.84 -21.77 14.30
CA GLN A 116 -19.34 -21.10 15.49
C GLN A 116 -20.74 -21.58 15.88
N ASP A 117 -21.64 -21.72 14.91
CA ASP A 117 -22.99 -22.21 15.15
C ASP A 117 -22.98 -23.67 15.68
N GLN A 118 -22.11 -24.52 15.15
CA GLN A 118 -21.92 -25.88 15.66
C GLN A 118 -21.42 -25.90 17.10
N LEU A 119 -20.45 -25.04 17.44
CA LEU A 119 -19.93 -24.93 18.80
C LEU A 119 -21.04 -24.46 19.77
N GLN A 120 -21.83 -23.46 19.39
CA GLN A 120 -22.94 -23.00 20.22
C GLN A 120 -23.99 -24.09 20.48
N GLN A 121 -24.30 -24.90 19.46
CA GLN A 121 -25.20 -26.04 19.63
C GLN A 121 -24.63 -27.09 20.59
N GLN A 122 -23.33 -27.40 20.47
CA GLN A 122 -22.66 -28.32 21.39
C GLN A 122 -22.65 -27.78 22.82
N GLU A 123 -22.36 -26.50 23.02
CA GLU A 123 -22.41 -25.86 24.33
C GLU A 123 -23.81 -25.97 24.94
N LYS A 124 -24.86 -25.73 24.16
CA LYS A 124 -26.25 -25.86 24.63
C LYS A 124 -26.56 -27.30 25.08
N VAL A 125 -26.08 -28.31 24.35
CA VAL A 125 -26.26 -29.72 24.71
C VAL A 125 -25.51 -30.05 26.01
N ILE A 126 -24.29 -29.53 26.17
CA ILE A 126 -23.50 -29.70 27.38
C ILE A 126 -24.21 -29.06 28.59
N GLU A 127 -24.75 -27.86 28.42
CA GLU A 127 -25.48 -27.15 29.48
C GLU A 127 -26.78 -27.87 29.89
N ASP A 128 -27.52 -28.43 28.92
CA ASP A 128 -28.69 -29.26 29.20
C ASP A 128 -28.32 -30.51 30.02
N TYR A 129 -27.21 -31.17 29.67
CA TYR A 129 -26.73 -32.34 30.41
C TYR A 129 -26.28 -31.98 31.83
N LYS A 130 -25.54 -30.86 31.99
CA LYS A 130 -25.16 -30.35 33.32
C LYS A 130 -26.39 -30.04 34.18
N THR A 131 -27.42 -29.44 33.59
CA THR A 131 -28.66 -29.12 34.29
C THR A 131 -29.38 -30.39 34.75
N LYS A 132 -29.49 -31.41 33.89
CA LYS A 132 -30.08 -32.72 34.24
C LYS A 132 -29.33 -33.42 35.38
N LEU A 133 -28.00 -33.40 35.36
CA LEU A 133 -27.19 -33.94 36.46
C LEU A 133 -27.42 -33.18 37.77
N MET A 134 -27.47 -31.85 37.73
CA MET A 134 -27.69 -31.01 38.91
C MET A 134 -29.05 -31.29 39.56
N ILE A 135 -30.10 -31.46 38.76
CA ILE A 135 -31.45 -31.80 39.25
C ILE A 135 -31.45 -33.20 39.89
N ALA A 136 -30.84 -34.20 39.26
CA ALA A 136 -30.78 -35.55 39.79
C ALA A 136 -30.03 -35.63 41.14
N ASP A 137 -28.95 -34.86 41.30
CA ASP A 137 -28.21 -34.78 42.56
C ASP A 137 -28.97 -34.01 43.64
N GLN A 138 -29.82 -33.05 43.26
CA GLN A 138 -30.68 -32.32 44.18
C GLN A 138 -31.86 -33.17 44.66
N ASP A 139 -32.48 -33.95 43.77
CA ASP A 139 -33.56 -34.87 44.13
C ASP A 139 -33.09 -35.98 45.06
N LYS A 140 -31.90 -36.56 44.83
CA LYS A 140 -31.29 -37.53 45.75
C LYS A 140 -31.11 -36.92 47.15
N ARG A 141 -30.52 -35.72 47.23
CA ARG A 141 -30.33 -35.00 48.50
C ARG A 141 -31.65 -34.73 49.21
N ASN A 142 -32.69 -34.35 48.46
CA ASN A 142 -34.02 -34.09 49.01
C ASN A 142 -34.74 -35.36 49.49
N GLN A 143 -34.53 -36.51 48.84
CA GLN A 143 -35.06 -37.81 49.31
C GLN A 143 -34.38 -38.26 50.60
N PHE A 144 -33.05 -38.13 50.69
CA PHE A 144 -32.31 -38.47 51.92
C PHE A 144 -32.64 -37.55 53.10
N SER A 145 -33.04 -36.30 52.86
CA SER A 145 -33.45 -35.36 53.92
C SER A 145 -34.86 -35.61 54.48
N LYS A 146 -35.67 -36.49 53.85
CA LYS A 146 -37.05 -36.80 54.24
C LYS A 146 -37.23 -38.14 54.94
N MET A 147 -36.16 -38.95 55.03
CA MET A 147 -36.09 -40.17 55.86
C MET A 147 -35.44 -39.85 57.20
#